data_AF-A0A355YM93-F1
#
_entry.id   AF-A0A355YM93-F1
#
_cell.length_a   1.000
_cell.length_b   1.000
_cell.length_c   1.000
_cell.angle_alpha   90.00
_cell.angle_beta   90.00
_cell.angle_gamma   90.00
#
_symmetry.space_group_name_H-M   'P 1'
#
loop_
_entity.id
_entity.type
_entity.pdbx_description
1 polymer ?
#
loop_
_entity_poly.entity_id
_entity_poly.type
_entity_poly.pdbx_seq_one_letter_code
_entity_poly.pdbx_strand_id
1 'polypeptide(L)'
;MENRNENIIFHNTVKVNGFLWFWGLKEDALFKVKWGELYTDIVNLRCYQKKNSTAPLYGKIGKYESKIIGVPLSADEILIFDCCSGMDKYIPLPKHIFREEFVERGKFWDIIVDEEYAYLIGYWSNKILK
;
A
#
# COMPACT_ATOMS: atom_id res chain seq x y z
N MET A 1 -30.93 3.00 -13.21
CA MET A 1 -29.86 2.76 -12.21
C MET A 1 -28.61 2.45 -13.00
N GLU A 2 -27.64 3.36 -13.00
CA GLU A 2 -26.39 3.17 -13.74
C GLU A 2 -25.60 2.00 -13.13
N ASN A 3 -25.46 0.93 -13.90
CA ASN A 3 -24.48 -0.12 -13.67
C ASN A 3 -23.09 0.50 -13.82
N ARG A 4 -22.58 1.16 -12.77
CA ARG A 4 -21.16 1.47 -12.69
C ARG A 4 -20.47 0.12 -12.54
N ASN A 5 -19.76 -0.31 -13.58
CA ASN A 5 -18.70 -1.30 -13.42
C ASN A 5 -17.70 -0.71 -12.41
N GLU A 6 -17.91 -0.98 -11.13
CA GLU A 6 -17.02 -0.67 -10.01
C GLU A 6 -15.82 -1.61 -10.06
N ASN A 7 -15.07 -1.54 -11.16
CA ASN A 7 -13.84 -2.29 -11.29
C ASN A 7 -12.81 -1.67 -10.34
N ILE A 8 -12.45 -2.41 -9.29
CA ILE A 8 -11.32 -2.04 -8.45
C ILE A 8 -10.04 -2.43 -9.17
N ILE A 9 -9.16 -1.46 -9.35
CA ILE A 9 -7.85 -1.67 -9.97
C ILE A 9 -6.81 -1.77 -8.86
N PHE A 10 -6.03 -2.84 -8.87
CA PHE A 10 -4.95 -3.07 -7.91
C PHE A 10 -3.76 -3.76 -8.59
N HIS A 11 -2.55 -3.55 -8.09
CA HIS A 11 -1.36 -4.18 -8.65
C HIS A 11 -1.08 -5.59 -8.11
N ASN A 12 -1.39 -5.84 -6.84
CA ASN A 12 -1.16 -7.13 -6.22
C ASN A 12 -2.10 -7.39 -5.05
N THR A 13 -2.02 -8.63 -4.56
CA THR A 13 -2.70 -9.03 -3.32
C THR A 13 -1.72 -9.71 -2.37
N VAL A 14 -2.04 -9.70 -1.08
CA VAL A 14 -1.32 -10.49 -0.05
C VAL A 14 -2.32 -11.18 0.88
N LYS A 15 -1.96 -12.34 1.42
CA LYS A 15 -2.81 -13.10 2.36
C LYS A 15 -2.32 -12.96 3.81
N VAL A 16 -3.17 -12.39 4.67
CA VAL A 16 -2.89 -12.17 6.10
C VAL A 16 -4.14 -12.44 6.91
N ASN A 17 -4.02 -13.25 7.97
CA ASN A 17 -5.09 -13.57 8.93
C ASN A 17 -6.39 -14.07 8.28
N GLY A 18 -6.31 -14.90 7.23
CA GLY A 18 -7.48 -15.44 6.52
C GLY A 18 -8.16 -14.47 5.55
N PHE A 19 -7.63 -13.25 5.41
CA PHE A 19 -8.07 -12.28 4.42
C PHE A 19 -7.05 -12.16 3.29
N LEU A 20 -7.55 -11.92 2.09
CA LEU A 20 -6.76 -11.39 1.00
C LEU A 20 -6.86 -9.86 1.07
N TRP A 21 -5.73 -9.18 0.95
CA TRP A 21 -5.61 -7.73 1.03
C TRP A 21 -5.12 -7.20 -0.31
N PHE A 22 -5.53 -5.99 -0.67
CA PHE A 22 -5.06 -5.30 -1.87
C PHE A 22 -5.24 -3.79 -1.72
N TRP A 23 -4.42 -3.01 -2.44
CA TRP A 23 -4.58 -1.55 -2.51
C TRP A 23 -5.36 -1.17 -3.76
N GLY A 24 -6.49 -0.49 -3.59
CA GLY A 24 -7.27 0.02 -4.72
C GLY A 24 -6.70 1.37 -5.18
N LEU A 25 -6.19 1.42 -6.40
CA LEU A 25 -5.48 2.57 -6.95
C LEU A 25 -6.40 3.80 -7.14
N LYS A 26 -7.68 3.57 -7.47
CA LYS A 26 -8.64 4.63 -7.73
C LYS A 26 -9.18 5.24 -6.44
N GLU A 27 -9.42 4.40 -5.45
CA GLU A 27 -9.94 4.78 -4.14
C GLU A 27 -8.84 5.22 -3.17
N ASP A 28 -7.57 4.93 -3.53
CA ASP A 28 -6.38 5.12 -2.71
C ASP A 28 -6.58 4.61 -1.29
N ALA A 29 -7.00 3.35 -1.20
CA ALA A 29 -7.41 2.72 0.05
C ALA A 29 -6.95 1.27 0.13
N LEU A 30 -6.70 0.81 1.35
CA LEU A 30 -6.46 -0.59 1.63
C LEU A 30 -7.80 -1.32 1.76
N PHE A 31 -7.91 -2.43 1.03
CA PHE A 31 -9.08 -3.30 1.05
C PHE A 31 -8.71 -4.68 1.57
N LYS A 32 -9.70 -5.35 2.16
CA LYS A 32 -9.61 -6.78 2.50
C LYS A 32 -10.86 -7.53 2.07
N VAL A 33 -10.68 -8.78 1.68
CA VAL A 33 -11.71 -9.73 1.25
C VAL A 33 -11.48 -11.05 2.00
N LYS A 34 -12.52 -11.59 2.65
CA LYS A 34 -12.44 -12.88 3.32
C LYS A 34 -12.28 -13.98 2.28
N TRP A 35 -11.20 -14.76 2.38
CA TRP A 35 -10.88 -15.75 1.36
C TRP A 35 -11.83 -16.94 1.44
N GLY A 36 -12.52 -17.25 0.34
CA GLY A 36 -13.41 -18.42 0.23
C GLY A 36 -14.89 -18.17 0.53
N GLU A 37 -15.32 -16.93 0.77
CA GLU A 37 -16.74 -16.59 0.94
C GLU A 37 -17.30 -15.88 -0.30
N LEU A 38 -18.48 -16.33 -0.76
CA LEU A 38 -19.18 -15.85 -1.96
C LEU A 38 -19.71 -14.41 -1.83
N TYR A 39 -19.91 -13.94 -0.60
CA TYR A 39 -20.30 -12.57 -0.30
C TYR A 39 -19.17 -11.93 0.46
N THR A 40 -18.46 -11.02 -0.18
CA THR A 40 -17.35 -10.37 0.48
C THR A 40 -17.58 -8.90 0.73
N ASP A 41 -17.59 -8.53 2.00
CA ASP A 41 -17.49 -7.14 2.39
C ASP A 41 -16.08 -6.64 2.10
N ILE A 42 -15.99 -5.78 1.08
CA ILE A 42 -14.79 -5.01 0.78
C ILE A 42 -14.71 -3.89 1.81
N VAL A 43 -13.85 -4.05 2.81
CA VAL A 43 -13.67 -3.03 3.86
C VAL A 43 -12.67 -1.99 3.37
N ASN A 44 -13.12 -0.76 3.15
CA ASN A 44 -12.27 0.39 2.82
C ASN A 44 -11.60 0.91 4.10
N LEU A 45 -10.28 0.79 4.17
CA LEU A 45 -9.48 1.42 5.21
C LEU A 45 -8.83 2.68 4.60
N ARG A 46 -9.37 3.84 4.99
CA ARG A 46 -8.79 5.14 4.67
C ARG A 46 -7.59 5.40 5.57
N CYS A 47 -6.50 4.69 5.34
CA CYS A 47 -5.28 4.89 6.10
C CYS A 47 -4.72 6.29 5.81
N TYR A 48 -4.75 6.74 4.55
CA TYR A 48 -4.04 7.96 4.17
C TYR A 48 -4.98 9.13 3.79
N GLN A 49 -4.84 10.27 4.46
CA GLN A 49 -5.43 11.55 4.05
C GLN A 49 -4.44 12.70 4.29
N LYS A 50 -3.53 12.98 3.34
CA LYS A 50 -2.95 14.35 3.29
C LYS A 50 -3.84 15.22 2.41
N LYS A 51 -4.37 16.28 3.02
CA LYS A 51 -4.98 17.40 2.31
C LYS A 51 -3.93 18.06 1.41
N ASN A 52 -4.33 18.31 0.16
CA ASN A 52 -3.77 19.31 -0.75
C ASN A 52 -2.42 19.02 -1.41
N SER A 53 -2.40 18.03 -2.31
CA SER A 53 -1.77 18.02 -3.65
C SER A 53 -2.09 16.64 -4.24
N THR A 54 -1.81 16.39 -5.52
CA THR A 54 -2.02 15.11 -6.22
C THR A 54 -1.96 13.92 -5.25
N ALA A 55 -3.10 13.26 -5.03
CA ALA A 55 -3.28 12.36 -3.89
C ALA A 55 -2.08 11.41 -3.76
N PRO A 56 -1.43 11.33 -2.60
CA PRO A 56 -0.28 10.46 -2.39
C PRO A 56 -0.71 9.00 -2.48
N LEU A 57 -0.35 8.36 -3.59
CA LEU A 57 -0.78 7.02 -3.95
C LEU A 57 0.18 5.98 -3.36
N TYR A 58 -0.39 4.89 -2.86
CA TYR A 58 0.31 3.63 -2.73
C TYR A 58 -0.05 2.72 -3.92
N GLY A 59 0.91 1.93 -4.38
CA GLY A 59 0.73 1.10 -5.58
C GLY A 59 0.63 -0.38 -5.27
N LYS A 60 1.60 -0.88 -4.51
CA LYS A 60 1.77 -2.30 -4.18
C LYS A 60 1.74 -2.47 -2.67
N ILE A 61 1.46 -3.69 -2.21
CA ILE A 61 1.56 -4.03 -0.78
C ILE A 61 2.45 -5.25 -0.55
N GLY A 62 3.21 -5.22 0.53
CA GLY A 62 3.97 -6.35 1.07
C GLY A 62 3.33 -6.89 2.34
N LYS A 63 3.70 -8.11 2.70
CA LYS A 63 3.32 -8.74 3.98
C LYS A 63 4.57 -8.92 4.82
N TYR A 64 4.46 -8.59 6.11
CA TYR A 64 5.39 -9.02 7.14
C TYR A 64 4.59 -9.45 8.38
N GLU A 65 4.66 -10.73 8.76
CA GLU A 65 3.84 -11.29 9.84
C GLU A 65 2.33 -10.96 9.67
N SER A 66 1.72 -10.33 10.68
CA SER A 66 0.35 -9.81 10.70
C SER A 66 0.26 -8.34 10.26
N LYS A 67 1.22 -7.85 9.45
CA LYS A 67 1.29 -6.46 8.99
C LYS A 67 1.27 -6.38 7.47
N ILE A 68 0.65 -5.32 6.97
CA ILE A 68 0.66 -4.91 5.57
C ILE A 68 1.58 -3.70 5.42
N ILE A 69 2.49 -3.76 4.45
CA ILE A 69 3.42 -2.67 4.13
C ILE A 69 2.95 -2.04 2.81
N GLY A 70 2.51 -0.78 2.84
CA GLY A 70 2.15 -0.04 1.64
C GLY A 70 3.38 0.54 0.94
N VAL A 71 3.54 0.22 -0.35
CA VAL A 71 4.62 0.75 -1.19
C VAL A 71 4.22 2.11 -1.74
N PRO A 72 4.94 3.18 -1.38
CA PRO A 72 4.62 4.52 -1.82
C PRO A 72 4.92 4.68 -3.31
N LEU A 73 3.87 4.84 -4.12
CA LEU A 73 3.99 5.21 -5.53
C LEU A 73 4.33 6.71 -5.61
N SER A 74 3.49 7.59 -5.07
CA SER A 74 3.80 9.02 -4.95
C SER A 74 3.87 9.51 -3.50
N ALA A 75 3.50 8.70 -2.53
CA ALA A 75 3.53 9.06 -1.11
C ALA A 75 4.98 9.32 -0.59
N ASP A 76 5.11 10.20 0.41
CA ASP A 76 6.38 10.54 1.07
C ASP A 76 6.73 9.60 2.23
N GLU A 77 5.84 8.66 2.52
CA GLU A 77 5.88 7.82 3.70
C GLU A 77 5.56 6.38 3.31
N ILE A 78 6.15 5.43 4.02
CA ILE A 78 5.78 4.02 3.95
C ILE A 78 4.66 3.80 4.95
N LEU A 79 3.55 3.20 4.49
CA LEU A 79 2.46 2.78 5.36
C LEU A 79 2.79 1.41 5.95
N ILE A 80 2.61 1.26 7.26
CA ILE A 80 2.54 -0.04 7.93
C ILE A 80 1.17 -0.12 8.61
N PHE A 81 0.37 -1.10 8.21
CA PHE A 81 -0.92 -1.38 8.82
C PHE A 81 -0.85 -2.69 9.59
N ASP A 82 -1.17 -2.65 10.88
CA ASP A 82 -1.20 -3.82 11.75
C ASP A 82 -2.60 -4.47 11.71
N CYS A 83 -2.68 -5.70 11.18
CA CYS A 83 -3.96 -6.39 10.97
C CYS A 83 -4.62 -6.88 12.27
N CYS A 84 -3.89 -6.93 13.39
CA CYS A 84 -4.42 -7.39 14.67
C CYS A 84 -5.10 -6.25 15.42
N SER A 85 -4.43 -5.09 15.47
CA SER A 85 -4.91 -3.90 16.17
C SER A 85 -5.78 -2.97 15.30
N GLY A 86 -5.64 -3.06 13.98
CA GLY A 86 -6.27 -2.13 13.04
C GLY A 86 -5.62 -0.75 13.01
N MET A 87 -4.43 -0.59 13.61
CA MET A 87 -3.70 0.67 13.63
C MET A 87 -2.71 0.78 12.46
N ASP A 88 -2.55 2.00 11.97
CA ASP A 88 -1.56 2.37 10.97
C ASP A 88 -0.41 3.21 11.53
N LYS A 89 0.75 3.09 10.89
CA LYS A 89 1.94 3.89 11.14
C LYS A 89 2.54 4.34 9.81
N TYR A 90 3.03 5.57 9.79
CA TYR A 90 3.74 6.15 8.66
C TYR A 90 5.22 6.30 9.00
N ILE A 91 6.07 5.79 8.12
CA ILE A 91 7.52 5.96 8.22
C ILE A 91 7.96 6.91 7.11
N PRO A 92 8.43 8.13 7.45
CA PRO A 92 8.97 9.05 6.47
C PRO A 92 10.12 8.43 5.69
N LEU A 93 10.04 8.56 4.38
CA LEU A 93 11.15 8.19 3.50
C LEU A 93 12.30 9.20 3.65
N PRO A 94 13.57 8.74 3.60
CA PRO A 94 14.71 9.64 3.63
C PRO A 94 14.69 10.68 2.51
N LYS A 95 14.82 11.97 2.87
CA LYS A 95 14.72 13.09 1.93
C LYS A 95 15.72 13.04 0.76
N HIS A 96 16.89 12.42 0.96
CA HIS A 96 17.95 12.34 -0.05
C HIS A 96 17.62 11.37 -1.20
N ILE A 97 16.59 10.53 -1.06
CA ILE A 97 16.10 9.65 -2.12
C ILE A 97 15.29 10.45 -3.17
N PHE A 98 14.89 11.68 -2.85
CA PHE A 98 14.07 12.51 -3.72
C PHE A 98 14.91 13.54 -4.47
N ARG A 99 15.03 13.36 -5.77
CA ARG A 99 15.22 14.50 -6.67
C ARG A 99 13.86 14.89 -7.23
N GLU A 100 13.54 16.19 -7.17
CA GLU A 100 12.24 16.74 -7.57
C GLU A 100 11.85 16.32 -9.00
N GLU A 101 12.83 16.14 -9.89
CA GLU A 101 12.66 15.70 -11.29
C GLU A 101 12.00 14.32 -11.48
N PHE A 102 11.93 13.48 -10.44
CA PHE A 102 11.36 12.13 -10.52
C PHE A 102 10.06 11.93 -9.72
N VAL A 103 9.60 12.96 -8.99
CA VAL A 103 8.38 12.88 -8.18
C VAL A 103 7.15 12.53 -9.02
N GLU A 104 7.15 12.95 -10.29
CA GLU A 104 6.05 12.70 -11.23
C GLU A 104 5.98 11.25 -11.76
N ARG A 105 7.07 10.48 -11.69
CA ARG A 105 7.15 9.13 -12.29
C ARG A 105 6.84 7.98 -11.33
N GLY A 106 6.59 8.31 -10.07
CA GLY A 106 6.47 7.32 -9.01
C GLY A 106 7.83 6.90 -8.44
N LYS A 107 7.88 6.72 -7.12
CA LYS A 107 9.07 6.48 -6.31
C LYS A 107 9.44 5.00 -6.32
N PHE A 108 8.48 4.15 -5.95
CA PHE A 108 8.66 2.71 -5.87
C PHE A 108 7.49 1.99 -6.52
N TRP A 109 7.78 0.87 -7.18
CA TRP A 109 6.79 0.04 -7.87
C TRP A 109 6.71 -1.38 -7.30
N ASP A 110 7.73 -1.82 -6.55
CA ASP A 110 7.76 -3.15 -5.93
C ASP A 110 8.28 -3.16 -4.50
N ILE A 111 8.08 -4.28 -3.84
CA ILE A 111 8.61 -4.62 -2.53
C ILE A 111 8.96 -6.10 -2.46
N ILE A 112 10.16 -6.39 -1.93
CA ILE A 112 10.55 -7.73 -1.49
C ILE A 112 10.66 -7.68 0.03
N VAL A 113 10.04 -8.64 0.70
CA VAL A 113 10.10 -8.75 2.16
C VAL A 113 10.74 -10.09 2.51
N ASP A 114 11.76 -10.07 3.36
CA ASP A 114 12.35 -11.25 4.00
C ASP A 114 12.13 -11.22 5.53
N GLU A 115 12.86 -12.06 6.27
CA GLU A 115 12.72 -12.20 7.73
C GLU A 115 13.12 -10.95 8.52
N GLU A 116 14.00 -10.11 7.99
CA GLU A 116 14.53 -8.93 8.69
C GLU A 116 14.22 -7.62 7.97
N TYR A 117 13.99 -7.66 6.65
CA TYR A 117 14.05 -6.52 5.76
C TYR A 117 12.89 -6.44 4.78
N ALA A 118 12.39 -5.22 4.60
CA ALA A 118 11.61 -4.83 3.44
C ALA A 118 12.50 -3.99 2.50
N TYR A 119 12.63 -4.47 1.27
CA TYR A 119 13.35 -3.81 0.18
C TYR A 119 12.34 -3.20 -0.77
N LEU A 120 12.30 -1.87 -0.85
CA LEU A 120 11.51 -1.20 -1.89
C LEU A 120 12.29 -1.17 -3.18
N ILE A 121 11.63 -1.52 -4.28
CA ILE A 121 12.19 -1.48 -5.61
C ILE A 121 11.51 -0.34 -6.34
N GLY A 122 12.32 0.63 -6.74
CA GLY A 122 11.92 1.79 -7.50
C GLY A 122 13.01 2.13 -8.49
N TYR A 123 12.99 3.36 -8.99
CA TYR A 123 14.14 3.90 -9.74
C TYR A 123 15.42 3.87 -8.87
N TRP A 124 15.25 3.68 -7.55
CA TRP A 124 16.27 3.42 -6.55
C TRP A 124 15.80 2.28 -5.60
N SER A 125 16.71 1.46 -5.08
CA SER A 125 16.41 0.43 -4.08
C SER A 125 16.73 0.93 -2.66
N ASN A 126 15.87 0.64 -1.68
CA ASN A 126 16.06 1.06 -0.29
C ASN A 126 15.71 -0.06 0.71
N LYS A 127 16.48 -0.13 1.81
CA LYS A 127 16.32 -1.07 2.94
C LYS A 127 15.56 -0.39 4.08
N ILE A 128 14.46 -0.97 4.57
CA ILE A 128 13.56 -0.32 5.54
C ILE A 128 13.63 -0.88 6.97
N LEU A 129 13.61 -2.20 7.14
CA LEU A 129 13.45 -2.81 8.47
C LEU A 129 14.83 -3.07 9.12
N LYS A 130 14.85 -3.35 10.41
CA LYS A 130 16.03 -3.63 11.22
C LYS A 130 15.67 -4.63 12.31
#